data_AF-A0A231GSP3-F1
#
_entry.id   AF-A0A231GSP3-F1
#
_cell.length_a   1.000
_cell.length_b   1.000
_cell.length_c   1.000
_cell.angle_alpha   90.00
_cell.angle_beta   90.00
_cell.angle_gamma   90.00
#
_symmetry.space_group_name_H-M   'P 1'
#
loop_
_entity.id
_entity.type
_entity.pdbx_description
1 polymer ?
#
loop_
_entity_poly.entity_id
_entity_poly.type
_entity_poly.pdbx_seq_one_letter_code
_entity_poly.pdbx_strand_id
1 'polypeptide(L)'
;MPDIDSTVANHLVQTVDASGLMGANVIITGLSSEIALTLVTIGLDLSKMNAVGDLQGGIEEAERLLGYEVTRVTDRSIERDGR
;
A
#
# COMPACT_ATOMS: atom_id res chain seq x y z
N MET A 1 2.89 4.00 28.72
CA MET A 1 4.08 3.75 27.88
C MET A 1 3.61 3.20 26.56
N PRO A 2 4.15 3.65 25.41
CA PRO A 2 3.68 3.31 24.07
C PRO A 2 4.23 1.95 23.57
N ASP A 3 4.45 0.99 24.48
CA ASP A 3 5.18 -0.25 24.17
C ASP A 3 4.40 -1.16 23.21
N ILE A 4 3.06 -1.03 23.20
CA ILE A 4 2.19 -1.78 22.29
C ILE A 4 2.41 -1.34 20.83
N ASP A 5 2.50 -0.03 20.57
CA ASP A 5 2.61 0.49 19.21
C ASP A 5 3.97 0.18 18.56
N SER A 6 5.04 0.19 19.36
CA SER A 6 6.38 -0.21 18.88
C SER A 6 6.47 -1.71 18.53
N THR A 7 5.79 -2.57 19.31
CA THR A 7 5.76 -4.01 19.05
C THR A 7 4.99 -4.32 17.76
N VAL A 8 3.83 -3.69 17.58
CA VAL A 8 3.03 -3.82 16.36
C VAL A 8 3.79 -3.29 15.14
N ALA A 9 4.43 -2.13 15.25
CA ALA A 9 5.27 -1.57 14.20
C ALA A 9 6.38 -2.55 13.79
N ASN A 10 7.10 -3.14 14.75
CA ASN A 10 8.18 -4.09 14.47
C ASN A 10 7.69 -5.36 13.74
N HIS A 11 6.50 -5.87 14.09
CA HIS A 11 5.92 -7.01 13.37
C HIS A 11 5.46 -6.64 11.95
N LEU A 12 4.94 -5.43 11.73
CA LEU A 12 4.62 -4.95 10.38
C LEU A 12 5.87 -4.94 9.50
N VAL A 13 6.99 -4.43 10.03
CA VAL A 13 8.28 -4.43 9.33
C VAL A 13 8.71 -5.83 8.92
N GLN A 14 8.76 -6.75 9.88
CA GLN A 14 9.17 -8.14 9.63
C GLN A 14 8.30 -8.81 8.56
N THR A 15 7.01 -8.49 8.53
CA THR A 15 6.06 -9.01 7.55
C THR A 15 6.34 -8.45 6.14
N VAL A 16 6.63 -7.15 6.04
CA VAL A 16 6.97 -6.50 4.77
C VAL A 16 8.28 -7.07 4.21
N ASP A 17 9.32 -7.15 5.04
CA ASP A 17 10.63 -7.66 4.64
C ASP A 17 10.53 -9.13 4.18
N ALA A 18 9.83 -9.97 4.94
CA ALA A 18 9.61 -11.37 4.57
C ALA A 18 8.86 -11.50 3.24
N SER A 19 7.86 -10.64 2.99
CA SER A 19 7.12 -10.62 1.72
C SER A 19 8.03 -10.20 0.56
N GLY A 20 8.92 -9.23 0.76
CA GLY A 20 9.93 -8.82 -0.22
C GLY A 20 10.92 -9.94 -0.56
N LEU A 21 11.34 -10.74 0.43
CA LEU A 21 12.17 -11.93 0.21
C LEU A 21 11.46 -13.01 -0.63
N MET A 22 10.13 -13.06 -0.59
CA MET A 22 9.31 -13.93 -1.43
C MET A 22 9.07 -13.37 -2.84
N GLY A 23 9.60 -12.17 -3.15
CA GLY A 23 9.40 -11.50 -4.42
C GLY A 23 8.05 -10.78 -4.54
N ALA A 24 7.36 -10.54 -3.42
CA ALA A 24 6.10 -9.79 -3.41
C ALA A 24 6.35 -8.29 -3.23
N ASN A 25 5.61 -7.48 -3.99
CA ASN A 25 5.50 -6.05 -3.74
C ASN A 25 4.43 -5.81 -2.68
N VAL A 26 4.74 -5.03 -1.64
CA VAL A 26 3.83 -4.73 -0.55
C VAL A 26 3.40 -3.27 -0.62
N ILE A 27 2.10 -3.05 -0.43
CA ILE A 27 1.49 -1.72 -0.31
C ILE A 27 0.86 -1.61 1.08
N ILE A 28 1.21 -0.56 1.82
CA ILE A 28 0.62 -0.27 3.14
C ILE A 28 -0.42 0.83 2.97
N THR A 29 -1.65 0.56 3.37
CA THR A 29 -2.77 1.48 3.24
C THR A 29 -3.26 1.97 4.60
N GLY A 30 -3.69 3.22 4.73
CA GLY A 30 -4.38 3.69 5.94
C GLY A 30 -3.49 3.79 7.18
N LEU A 31 -2.18 4.02 6.97
CA LEU A 31 -1.22 4.19 8.05
C LEU A 31 -1.53 5.47 8.84
N SER A 32 -1.70 5.36 10.16
CA SER A 32 -1.85 6.55 11.01
C SER A 32 -0.51 7.29 11.15
N SER A 33 -0.56 8.59 11.41
CA SER A 33 0.64 9.40 11.62
C SER A 33 1.51 8.90 12.78
N GLU A 34 0.89 8.32 13.81
CA GLU A 34 1.57 7.78 14.99
C GLU A 34 2.37 6.50 14.65
N ILE A 35 1.78 5.57 13.88
CA ILE A 35 2.48 4.36 13.45
C ILE A 35 3.58 4.72 12.44
N ALA A 36 3.32 5.66 11.53
CA ALA A 36 4.33 6.16 10.59
C ALA A 36 5.56 6.73 11.32
N LEU A 37 5.33 7.58 12.34
CA LEU A 37 6.40 8.12 13.15
C LEU A 37 7.17 7.02 13.89
N THR A 38 6.46 6.03 14.44
CA THR A 38 7.07 4.89 15.14
C THR A 38 7.98 4.09 14.21
N LEU A 39 7.52 3.78 12.99
CA LEU A 39 8.29 3.05 11.97
C LEU A 39 9.57 3.81 11.56
N VAL A 40 9.50 5.14 11.39
CA VAL A 40 10.70 5.96 11.12
C VAL A 40 11.64 5.97 12.31
N THR A 41 11.10 6.04 13.53
CA THR A 41 11.90 6.12 14.77
C THR A 41 12.70 4.84 15.03
N ILE A 42 12.15 3.66 14.68
CA ILE A 42 12.86 2.38 14.80
C ILE A 42 13.90 2.14 13.68
N GLY A 43 14.14 3.16 12.83
CA GLY A 43 15.17 3.13 11.79
C GLY A 43 14.69 2.55 10.47
N LEU A 44 13.38 2.44 10.25
CA LEU A 44 12.87 1.99 8.98
C LEU A 44 12.81 3.10 7.95
N ASP A 45 13.33 2.80 6.77
CA ASP A 45 13.26 3.67 5.62
C ASP A 45 11.93 3.46 4.89
N LEU A 46 10.95 4.32 5.20
CA LEU A 46 9.65 4.31 4.53
C LEU A 46 9.76 4.56 3.02
N SER A 47 10.88 5.07 2.49
CA SER A 47 11.05 5.25 1.04
C SER A 47 11.08 3.92 0.27
N LYS A 48 11.31 2.80 0.96
CA LYS A 48 11.22 1.45 0.40
C LYS A 48 9.83 0.84 0.52
N MET A 49 8.90 1.49 1.23
CA MET A 49 7.52 1.03 1.40
C MET A 49 6.58 1.90 0.59
N ASN A 50 5.79 1.27 -0.27
CA ASN A 50 4.70 1.95 -0.95
C ASN A 50 3.56 2.17 0.06
N ALA A 51 3.50 3.35 0.67
CA ALA A 51 2.44 3.73 1.58
C ALA A 51 1.44 4.68 0.89
N VAL A 52 0.15 4.37 1.03
CA VAL A 52 -0.96 5.15 0.45
C VAL A 52 -2.01 5.46 1.51
N GLY A 53 -2.73 6.56 1.30
CA GLY A 53 -3.61 7.14 2.32
C GLY A 53 -4.77 6.25 2.75
N ASP A 54 -5.31 5.43 1.83
CA ASP A 54 -6.44 4.55 2.10
C ASP A 54 -6.41 3.29 1.21
N LEU A 55 -7.41 2.42 1.40
CA LEU A 55 -7.52 1.18 0.66
C LEU A 55 -7.76 1.41 -0.84
N GLN A 56 -8.52 2.47 -1.20
CA GLN A 56 -8.81 2.76 -2.60
C GLN A 56 -7.51 3.10 -3.35
N GLY A 57 -6.72 4.04 -2.82
CA GLY A 57 -5.44 4.40 -3.41
C GLY A 57 -4.46 3.22 -3.45
N GLY A 58 -4.57 2.27 -2.52
CA GLY A 58 -3.75 1.05 -2.52
C GLY A 58 -4.10 0.07 -3.63
N ILE A 59 -5.39 -0.08 -3.94
CA ILE A 59 -5.84 -0.90 -5.08
C ILE A 59 -5.40 -0.25 -6.39
N GLU A 60 -5.59 1.07 -6.53
CA GLU A 60 -5.14 1.81 -7.72
C GLU A 60 -3.61 1.70 -7.92
N GLU A 61 -2.83 1.70 -6.84
CA GLU A 61 -1.38 1.48 -6.91
C GLU A 61 -1.02 0.04 -7.30
N ALA A 62 -1.75 -0.95 -6.77
CA ALA A 62 -1.56 -2.35 -7.15
C ALA A 62 -1.82 -2.56 -8.64
N GLU A 63 -2.87 -1.94 -9.18
CA GLU A 63 -3.20 -1.98 -10.61
C GLU A 63 -2.09 -1.35 -11.45
N ARG A 64 -1.59 -0.16 -11.06
CA ARG A 64 -0.45 0.48 -11.74
C ARG A 64 0.79 -0.41 -11.76
N LEU A 65 1.13 -1.04 -10.63
CA LEU A 65 2.29 -1.96 -10.55
C LEU A 65 2.16 -3.17 -11.48
N LEU A 66 0.92 -3.63 -11.72
CA LEU A 66 0.63 -4.74 -12.62
C LEU A 66 0.41 -4.29 -14.08
N GLY A 67 0.46 -2.98 -14.37
CA GLY A 67 0.21 -2.43 -15.70
C GLY A 67 -1.26 -2.45 -16.13
N TYR A 68 -2.19 -2.47 -15.16
CA TYR A 68 -3.63 -2.37 -15.40
C TYR A 68 -4.15 -0.96 -15.12
N GLU A 69 -5.23 -0.61 -15.82
CA GLU A 69 -6.02 0.59 -15.57
C GLU A 69 -7.49 0.19 -15.41
N VAL A 70 -8.09 0.53 -14.27
CA VAL A 70 -9.52 0.25 -14.03
C VAL A 70 -10.39 1.34 -14.63
N THR A 71 -11.24 0.91 -15.56
CA THR A 71 -12.28 1.72 -16.18
C THR A 71 -13.66 1.17 -15.85
N ARG A 72 -14.63 2.06 -15.66
CA ARG A 72 -16.04 1.68 -15.47
C ARG A 72 -16.57 1.02 -16.73
N VAL A 73 -17.23 -0.13 -16.56
CA VAL A 73 -17.80 -0.91 -17.68
C VAL A 73 -18.78 -0.07 -18.51
N THR A 74 -19.45 0.91 -17.90
CA THR A 74 -20.42 1.81 -18.55
C THR A 74 -19.78 2.73 -19.60
N ASP A 75 -18.53 3.15 -19.45
CA ASP A 75 -17.85 4.02 -20.43
C ASP A 75 -17.59 3.31 -21.77
N ARG A 76 -17.35 1.99 -21.74
CA ARG A 76 -17.17 1.17 -22.97
C ARG A 76 -18.46 0.98 -23.78
N SER A 77 -19.62 1.26 -23.18
CA SER A 77 -20.92 1.12 -23.84
C SER A 77 -21.21 2.32 -24.73
N ILE A 78 -20.70 3.51 -24.38
CA ILE A 78 -20.88 4.75 -25.14
C ILE A 78 -20.01 4.75 -26.40
N GLU A 79 -18.84 4.11 -26.38
CA GLU A 79 -17.96 4.00 -27.57
C GLU A 79 -18.44 2.98 -28.62
N ARG A 80 -19.23 1.97 -28.23
CA ARG A 80 -19.71 0.93 -29.16
C ARG A 80 -21.02 1.27 -29.86
N ASP A 81 -21.82 2.19 -29.31
CA ASP A 81 -23.15 2.54 -29.84
C ASP A 81 -23.11 3.76 -30.79
N GLY A 82 -21.92 4.32 -31.04
CA GLY A 82 -21.69 5.49 -31.91
C GLY A 82 -21.20 5.18 -33.33
N ARG A 83 -21.34 3.94 -33.83
CA ARG A 83 -20.99 3.56 -35.22
C ARG A 83 -22.17 2.91 -35.94
#